data_AF-A0A0D7ADF2-F1
#
_entry.id   AF-A0A0D7ADF2-F1
#
_cell.length_a   1.000
_cell.length_b   1.000
_cell.length_c   1.000
_cell.angle_alpha   90.00
_cell.angle_beta   90.00
_cell.angle_gamma   90.00
#
_symmetry.space_group_name_H-M   'P 1'
#
loop_
_entity.id
_entity.type
_entity.pdbx_description
1 polymer ?
#
loop_
_entity_poly.entity_id
_entity_poly.type
_entity_poly.pdbx_seq_one_letter_code
_entity_poly.pdbx_strand_id
1 'polypeptide(L)'
;MAPLVQRAIYTSTGSRRTWYNSAGTQVGTSATDPITVNSDGLIIDPLDANHGLMNQESQTVDSNGLIHTIISYVPGRFMQCVTDYETDRIEYGHAFHLHEWENGTFSKMEIPFFIDAVGRSQIVLDANDNAYVVMPYVCIVTASAASSWTDWTMVYNGTAQGLNVFGEITVDRARLSTGILSILYQESTTGSSSPVHVIDFELLG
;
A
#
# COMPACT_ATOMS: atom_id res chain seq x y z
N MET A 1 -5.67 21.87 13.61
CA MET A 1 -5.75 20.98 12.44
C MET A 1 -5.60 19.56 12.95
N ALA A 2 -6.52 18.65 12.61
CA ALA A 2 -6.38 17.26 13.00
C ALA A 2 -5.31 16.60 12.09
N PRO A 3 -4.34 15.86 12.63
CA PRO A 3 -3.36 15.15 11.81
C PRO A 3 -4.05 14.12 10.90
N LEU A 4 -3.47 13.87 9.71
CA LEU A 4 -3.88 12.78 8.84
C LEU A 4 -3.20 11.51 9.35
N VAL A 5 -3.93 10.68 10.07
CA VAL A 5 -3.34 9.54 10.76
C VAL A 5 -3.77 8.23 10.13
N GLN A 6 -2.80 7.38 9.78
CA GLN A 6 -3.10 6.03 9.31
C GLN A 6 -3.58 5.18 10.50
N ARG A 7 -4.73 4.53 10.31
CA ARG A 7 -5.37 3.69 11.31
C ARG A 7 -5.56 2.27 10.78
N ALA A 8 -5.19 1.26 11.54
CA ALA A 8 -5.59 -0.11 11.24
C ALA A 8 -6.70 -0.54 12.21
N ILE A 9 -7.72 -1.15 11.63
CA ILE A 9 -8.88 -1.67 12.31
C ILE A 9 -9.22 -2.97 11.59
N TYR A 10 -9.39 -4.05 12.34
CA TYR A 10 -9.85 -5.32 11.77
C TYR A 10 -11.14 -5.77 12.42
N THR A 11 -11.91 -6.56 11.66
CA THR A 11 -13.12 -7.21 12.15
C THR A 11 -12.77 -8.58 12.72
N SER A 12 -13.28 -8.91 13.90
CA SER A 12 -13.23 -10.29 14.40
C SER A 12 -14.63 -10.91 14.36
N THR A 13 -14.69 -12.07 13.68
CA THR A 13 -15.60 -13.22 13.84
C THR A 13 -17.13 -13.03 13.77
N GLY A 14 -17.76 -13.95 13.03
CA GLY A 14 -19.17 -14.35 13.14
C GLY A 14 -20.23 -13.39 12.60
N SER A 15 -20.13 -12.09 12.89
CA SER A 15 -21.19 -11.12 12.56
C SER A 15 -20.72 -9.86 11.83
N ARG A 16 -19.40 -9.65 11.64
CA ARG A 16 -18.81 -8.43 11.03
C ARG A 16 -19.26 -7.12 11.71
N ARG A 17 -19.60 -7.18 13.00
CA ARG A 17 -20.19 -6.05 13.75
C ARG A 17 -19.29 -5.49 14.82
N THR A 18 -18.28 -6.23 15.28
CA THR A 18 -17.30 -5.80 16.28
C THR A 18 -15.95 -5.57 15.62
N TRP A 19 -15.23 -4.55 16.12
CA TRP A 19 -13.97 -4.10 15.57
C TRP A 19 -12.92 -4.03 16.67
N TYR A 20 -11.69 -4.41 16.33
CA TYR A 20 -10.58 -4.48 17.25
C TYR A 20 -9.39 -3.69 16.67
N ASN A 21 -8.59 -3.10 17.56
CA ASN A 21 -7.28 -2.55 17.21
C ASN A 21 -6.20 -3.63 17.24
N SER A 22 -4.99 -3.30 16.80
CA SER A 22 -3.83 -4.22 16.77
C SER A 22 -3.48 -4.83 18.12
N ALA A 23 -3.79 -4.17 19.24
CA ALA A 23 -3.63 -4.72 20.59
C ALA A 23 -4.73 -5.71 21.01
N GLY A 24 -5.67 -6.07 20.12
CA GLY A 24 -6.78 -6.97 20.42
C GLY A 24 -7.86 -6.34 21.30
N THR A 25 -7.85 -5.01 21.47
CA THR A 25 -8.87 -4.28 22.23
C THR A 25 -10.03 -3.94 21.30
N GLN A 26 -11.26 -4.20 21.75
CA GLN A 26 -12.45 -3.81 21.01
C GLN A 26 -12.57 -2.27 20.98
N VAL A 27 -12.65 -1.70 19.79
CA VAL A 27 -12.69 -0.24 19.54
C VAL A 27 -14.00 0.23 18.92
N GLY A 28 -14.90 -0.70 18.62
CA GLY A 28 -16.24 -0.35 18.20
C GLY A 28 -17.17 -1.53 18.00
N THR A 29 -18.45 -1.20 18.00
CA THR A 29 -19.58 -2.07 17.66
C THR A 29 -20.52 -1.32 16.74
N SER A 30 -20.88 -1.93 15.62
CA SER A 30 -21.80 -1.34 14.64
C SER A 30 -23.11 -0.93 15.30
N ALA A 31 -23.58 0.28 14.99
CA ALA A 31 -24.82 0.92 15.47
C ALA A 31 -24.88 1.30 16.97
N THR A 32 -24.09 0.69 17.86
CA THR A 32 -24.12 1.01 19.30
C THR A 32 -22.91 1.79 19.78
N ASP A 33 -21.74 1.55 19.19
CA ASP A 33 -20.47 2.17 19.58
C ASP A 33 -19.58 2.33 18.34
N PRO A 34 -19.91 3.26 17.43
CA PRO A 34 -19.18 3.40 16.18
C PRO A 34 -17.75 3.90 16.43
N ILE A 35 -16.82 3.42 15.60
CA ILE A 35 -15.44 3.92 15.61
C ILE A 35 -15.43 5.38 15.20
N THR A 36 -14.67 6.20 15.92
CA THR A 36 -14.50 7.63 15.62
C THR A 36 -13.03 7.99 15.51
N VAL A 37 -12.75 9.22 15.09
CA VAL A 37 -11.39 9.78 15.12
C VAL A 37 -10.80 9.86 16.54
N ASN A 38 -11.62 9.76 17.58
CA ASN A 38 -11.17 9.80 18.97
C ASN A 38 -11.07 8.40 19.61
N SER A 39 -11.39 7.33 18.87
CA SER A 39 -11.22 5.97 19.39
C SER A 39 -9.73 5.68 19.61
N ASP A 40 -9.42 5.19 20.81
CA ASP A 40 -8.04 4.98 21.27
C ASP A 40 -7.36 3.79 20.58
N GLY A 41 -6.02 3.85 20.52
CA GLY A 41 -5.20 2.75 20.00
C GLY A 41 -5.33 2.50 18.49
N LEU A 42 -5.86 3.47 17.74
CA LEU A 42 -6.02 3.35 16.29
C LEU A 42 -4.83 3.90 15.49
N ILE A 43 -4.02 4.78 16.07
CA ILE A 43 -2.95 5.48 15.37
C ILE A 43 -1.73 4.57 15.24
N ILE A 44 -1.30 4.31 14.00
CA ILE A 44 -0.11 3.49 13.73
C ILE A 44 1.05 4.34 13.22
N ASP A 45 0.76 5.24 12.29
CA ASP A 45 1.75 6.18 11.75
C ASP A 45 1.19 7.60 11.86
N PRO A 46 1.63 8.37 12.87
CA PRO A 46 1.21 9.75 13.02
C PRO A 46 1.88 10.60 11.94
N LEU A 47 1.07 11.20 11.08
CA LEU A 47 1.51 12.13 10.04
C LEU A 47 0.62 13.37 10.08
N ASP A 48 1.18 14.54 9.81
CA ASP A 48 0.36 15.74 9.66
C ASP A 48 -0.11 15.93 8.21
N ALA A 49 -0.96 16.94 7.98
CA ALA A 49 -1.56 17.18 6.66
C ALA A 49 -0.57 17.73 5.61
N ASN A 50 0.66 18.08 6.00
CA ASN A 50 1.60 18.83 5.18
C ASN A 50 2.43 17.93 4.25
N HIS A 51 2.21 16.62 4.28
CA HIS A 51 3.03 15.64 3.57
C HIS A 51 2.39 15.09 2.30
N GLY A 52 1.24 15.60 1.87
CA GLY A 52 0.58 15.11 0.66
C GLY A 52 0.26 13.61 0.72
N LEU A 53 -0.22 13.13 1.87
CA LEU A 53 -0.56 11.72 2.09
C LEU A 53 -1.63 11.24 1.09
N MET A 54 -1.39 10.07 0.48
CA MET A 54 -2.36 9.40 -0.38
C MET A 54 -3.37 8.61 0.45
N ASN A 55 -4.65 8.71 0.07
CA ASN A 55 -5.71 7.88 0.63
C ASN A 55 -6.02 6.67 -0.28
N GLN A 56 -6.68 5.65 0.28
CA GLN A 56 -7.17 4.48 -0.45
C GLN A 56 -6.09 3.69 -1.23
N GLU A 57 -4.91 3.54 -0.65
CA GLU A 57 -3.92 2.58 -1.13
C GLU A 57 -4.32 1.14 -0.77
N SER A 58 -3.35 0.25 -0.62
CA SER A 58 -3.58 -1.19 -0.55
C SER A 58 -3.06 -1.79 0.75
N GLN A 59 -3.69 -2.90 1.13
CA GLN A 59 -3.34 -3.69 2.28
C GLN A 59 -3.58 -5.18 1.98
N THR A 60 -2.92 -6.03 2.75
CA THR A 60 -3.06 -7.49 2.72
C THR A 60 -2.74 -8.05 4.11
N VAL A 61 -2.90 -9.36 4.28
CA VAL A 61 -2.47 -10.09 5.48
C VAL A 61 -1.50 -11.20 5.08
N ASP A 62 -0.54 -11.48 5.96
CA ASP A 62 0.40 -12.59 5.80
C ASP A 62 -0.22 -13.93 6.23
N SER A 63 0.56 -15.00 6.13
CA SER A 63 0.14 -16.35 6.53
C SER A 63 -0.17 -16.49 8.04
N ASN A 64 0.32 -15.58 8.88
CA ASN A 64 0.02 -15.50 10.32
C ASN A 64 -1.19 -14.61 10.63
N GLY A 65 -1.77 -13.96 9.62
CA GLY A 65 -2.88 -13.02 9.76
C GLY A 65 -2.46 -11.61 10.20
N LEU A 66 -1.16 -11.28 10.13
CA LEU A 66 -0.62 -9.96 10.44
C LEU A 66 -0.82 -9.01 9.26
N ILE A 67 -1.10 -7.75 9.55
CA ILE A 67 -1.45 -6.75 8.54
C ILE A 67 -0.19 -6.21 7.83
N HIS A 68 -0.26 -6.09 6.51
CA HIS A 68 0.70 -5.38 5.67
C HIS A 68 -0.05 -4.26 4.92
N THR A 69 0.42 -3.02 5.00
CA THR A 69 -0.20 -1.86 4.36
C THR A 69 0.84 -1.00 3.65
N ILE A 70 0.47 -0.46 2.50
CA ILE A 70 1.24 0.59 1.82
C ILE A 70 0.58 1.94 2.06
N ILE A 71 1.40 2.90 2.45
CA ILE A 71 1.06 4.32 2.42
C ILE A 71 2.12 5.07 1.62
N SER A 72 1.77 6.26 1.13
CA SER A 72 2.70 7.08 0.38
C SER A 72 2.46 8.55 0.61
N TYR A 73 3.55 9.28 0.76
CA TYR A 73 3.55 10.71 1.03
C TYR A 73 4.92 11.30 0.65
N VAL A 74 5.03 12.62 0.69
CA VAL A 74 6.30 13.36 0.50
C VAL A 74 7.07 13.38 1.82
N PRO A 75 8.21 12.68 1.93
CA PRO A 75 8.99 12.63 3.16
C PRO A 75 9.52 14.01 3.57
N GLY A 76 9.47 14.29 4.88
CA GLY A 76 9.92 15.57 5.45
C GLY A 76 11.36 15.97 5.11
N ARG A 77 12.23 15.00 4.79
CA ARG A 77 13.61 15.28 4.35
C ARG A 77 13.69 16.00 3.01
N PHE A 78 12.65 15.93 2.17
CA PHE A 78 12.55 16.70 0.93
C PHE A 78 11.77 17.98 1.16
N MET A 79 10.59 17.88 1.80
CA MET A 79 9.73 19.02 2.05
C MET A 79 8.90 18.83 3.32
N GLN A 80 8.90 19.85 4.19
CA GLN A 80 8.11 19.85 5.43
C GLN A 80 6.66 20.28 5.20
N CYS A 81 6.38 21.02 4.13
CA CYS A 81 5.04 21.41 3.74
C CYS A 81 4.89 21.41 2.23
N VAL A 82 4.21 20.38 1.71
CA VAL A 82 3.78 20.29 0.31
C VAL A 82 3.01 21.55 -0.05
N THR A 83 3.41 22.16 -1.17
CA THR A 83 2.80 23.38 -1.70
C THR A 83 2.00 23.12 -2.96
N ASP A 84 2.36 22.09 -3.71
CA ASP A 84 1.63 21.60 -4.89
C ASP A 84 1.54 20.07 -4.80
N TYR A 85 0.33 19.56 -4.57
CA TYR A 85 0.13 18.13 -4.32
C TYR A 85 0.61 17.23 -5.47
N GLU A 86 0.36 17.64 -6.71
CA GLU A 86 0.68 16.82 -7.87
C GLU A 86 2.18 16.85 -8.17
N THR A 87 2.74 18.07 -8.23
CA THR A 87 4.15 18.28 -8.55
C THR A 87 5.06 17.69 -7.48
N ASP A 88 4.80 18.00 -6.20
CA ASP A 88 5.67 17.57 -5.10
C ASP A 88 5.63 16.04 -4.89
N ARG A 89 4.50 15.39 -5.18
CA ARG A 89 4.41 13.91 -5.13
C ARG A 89 5.13 13.24 -6.27
N ILE A 90 5.04 13.77 -7.49
CA ILE A 90 5.79 13.25 -8.63
C ILE A 90 7.29 13.35 -8.33
N GLU A 91 7.75 14.49 -7.83
CA GLU A 91 9.18 14.73 -7.60
C GLU A 91 9.74 14.01 -6.36
N TYR A 92 8.98 13.93 -5.26
CA TYR A 92 9.51 13.53 -3.96
C TYR A 92 8.72 12.40 -3.26
N GLY A 93 7.64 11.89 -3.86
CA GLY A 93 6.80 10.88 -3.24
C GLY A 93 7.51 9.53 -3.06
N HIS A 94 7.39 8.96 -1.86
CA HIS A 94 7.85 7.60 -1.56
C HIS A 94 6.71 6.75 -0.98
N ALA A 95 6.77 5.45 -1.26
CA ALA A 95 5.93 4.46 -0.62
C ALA A 95 6.60 3.95 0.66
N PHE A 96 5.78 3.59 1.64
CA PHE A 96 6.20 3.04 2.91
C PHE A 96 5.42 1.77 3.17
N HIS A 97 6.13 0.71 3.50
CA HIS A 97 5.55 -0.54 3.96
C HIS A 97 5.42 -0.53 5.49
N LEU A 98 4.18 -0.65 5.95
CA LEU A 98 3.85 -0.85 7.34
C LEU A 98 3.46 -2.32 7.53
N HIS A 99 4.08 -3.00 8.48
CA HIS A 99 3.68 -4.37 8.86
C HIS A 99 3.49 -4.50 10.36
N GLU A 100 2.49 -5.29 10.74
CA GLU A 100 2.16 -5.64 12.10
C GLU A 100 3.07 -6.78 12.60
N TRP A 101 3.40 -6.75 13.88
CA TRP A 101 4.04 -7.83 14.61
C TRP A 101 3.04 -8.55 15.51
N GLU A 102 3.34 -9.79 15.91
CA GLU A 102 2.49 -10.60 16.79
C GLU A 102 2.08 -9.90 18.11
N ASN A 103 2.88 -8.94 18.58
CA ASN A 103 2.59 -8.15 19.78
C ASN A 103 1.65 -6.94 19.51
N GLY A 104 1.13 -6.80 18.30
CA GLY A 104 0.25 -5.70 17.87
C GLY A 104 0.98 -4.38 17.56
N THR A 105 2.31 -4.35 17.59
CA THR A 105 3.10 -3.18 17.17
C THR A 105 3.34 -3.19 15.67
N PHE A 106 3.68 -2.03 15.10
CA PHE A 106 3.98 -1.90 13.67
C PHE A 106 5.41 -1.46 13.44
N SER A 107 6.05 -2.06 12.44
CA SER A 107 7.26 -1.55 11.80
C SER A 107 6.89 -0.76 10.55
N LYS A 108 7.67 0.28 10.27
CA LYS A 108 7.57 1.07 9.04
C LYS A 108 8.91 1.08 8.33
N MET A 109 8.90 0.71 7.06
CA MET A 109 10.05 0.74 6.17
C MET A 109 9.74 1.61 4.96
N GLU A 110 10.66 2.50 4.61
CA GLU A 110 10.56 3.22 3.35
C GLU A 110 11.01 2.33 2.19
N ILE A 111 10.21 2.30 1.13
CA ILE A 111 10.59 1.68 -0.13
C ILE A 111 11.51 2.67 -0.86
N PRO A 112 12.78 2.30 -1.16
CA PRO A 112 13.83 3.24 -1.57
C PRO A 112 13.76 3.62 -3.06
N PHE A 113 12.54 3.84 -3.57
CA PHE A 113 12.27 4.22 -4.95
C PHE A 113 11.21 5.33 -4.95
N PHE A 114 11.41 6.33 -5.81
CA PHE A 114 10.40 7.36 -6.03
C PHE A 114 9.15 6.75 -6.69
N ILE A 115 7.98 7.27 -6.33
CA ILE A 115 6.70 6.87 -6.95
C ILE A 115 6.57 7.45 -8.36
N ASP A 116 7.15 8.64 -8.61
CA ASP A 116 7.12 9.34 -9.91
C ASP A 116 5.68 9.57 -10.45
N ALA A 117 4.71 9.63 -9.54
CA ALA A 117 3.30 9.73 -9.86
C ALA A 117 2.46 10.17 -8.66
N VAL A 118 1.24 10.61 -8.96
CA VAL A 118 0.15 10.71 -7.98
C VAL A 118 -0.60 9.38 -7.80
N GLY A 119 -0.26 8.33 -8.55
CA GLY A 119 -0.96 7.05 -8.51
C GLY A 119 -0.75 6.28 -7.19
N ARG A 120 -1.62 5.29 -6.95
CA ARG A 120 -1.62 4.42 -5.77
C ARG A 120 -0.88 3.12 -6.03
N SER A 121 -0.24 2.58 -4.99
CA SER A 121 0.47 1.31 -5.08
C SER A 121 -0.38 0.11 -4.62
N GLN A 122 -0.15 -1.07 -5.19
CA GLN A 122 -0.78 -2.33 -4.80
C GLN A 122 0.24 -3.27 -4.13
N ILE A 123 -0.04 -3.75 -2.91
CA ILE A 123 0.74 -4.81 -2.25
C ILE A 123 0.09 -6.17 -2.41
N VAL A 124 0.89 -7.19 -2.67
CA VAL A 124 0.56 -8.61 -2.56
C VAL A 124 1.68 -9.34 -1.83
N LEU A 125 1.38 -10.51 -1.29
CA LEU A 125 2.37 -11.43 -0.73
C LEU A 125 2.37 -12.73 -1.54
N ASP A 126 3.53 -13.36 -1.67
CA ASP A 126 3.63 -14.72 -2.21
C ASP A 126 3.43 -15.79 -1.10
N ALA A 127 3.64 -17.05 -1.43
CA ALA A 127 3.45 -18.17 -0.51
C ALA A 127 4.45 -18.21 0.67
N ASN A 128 5.56 -17.48 0.58
CA ASN A 128 6.57 -17.37 1.63
C ASN A 128 6.50 -15.99 2.34
N ASP A 129 5.38 -15.28 2.17
CA ASP A 129 5.13 -13.94 2.68
C ASP A 129 6.13 -12.88 2.17
N ASN A 130 6.84 -13.12 1.06
CA ASN A 130 7.62 -12.05 0.42
C ASN A 130 6.66 -11.00 -0.13
N ALA A 131 6.96 -9.74 0.13
CA ALA A 131 6.14 -8.64 -0.33
C ALA A 131 6.47 -8.26 -1.76
N TYR A 132 5.45 -8.00 -2.56
CA TYR A 132 5.55 -7.37 -3.87
C TYR A 132 4.67 -6.13 -3.88
N VAL A 133 5.26 -4.97 -4.18
CA VAL A 133 4.54 -3.72 -4.34
C VAL A 133 4.61 -3.32 -5.80
N VAL A 134 3.44 -3.26 -6.43
CA VAL A 134 3.24 -2.71 -7.76
C VAL A 134 2.97 -1.22 -7.59
N MET A 135 4.00 -0.42 -7.81
CA MET A 135 3.92 1.02 -7.90
C MET A 135 3.31 1.45 -9.26
N PRO A 136 2.96 2.73 -9.43
CA PRO A 136 2.52 3.27 -10.72
C PRO A 136 3.43 2.86 -11.89
N TYR A 137 2.83 2.81 -13.08
CA TYR A 137 3.48 2.38 -14.33
C TYR A 137 3.99 0.93 -14.33
N VAL A 138 3.40 0.06 -13.49
CA VAL A 138 3.80 -1.36 -13.38
C VAL A 138 5.28 -1.46 -12.95
N CYS A 139 5.71 -0.63 -12.01
CA CYS A 139 7.00 -0.77 -11.38
C CYS A 139 6.87 -1.72 -10.18
N ILE A 140 7.51 -2.88 -10.24
CA ILE A 140 7.41 -3.93 -9.23
C ILE A 140 8.67 -3.94 -8.38
N VAL A 141 8.49 -3.75 -7.08
CA VAL A 141 9.55 -3.89 -6.07
C VAL A 141 9.18 -5.01 -5.12
N THR A 142 10.16 -5.72 -4.59
CA THR A 142 9.96 -6.84 -3.67
C THR A 142 10.91 -6.79 -2.49
N ALA A 143 10.49 -7.35 -1.36
CA ALA A 143 11.27 -7.54 -0.16
C ALA A 143 10.92 -8.89 0.47
N SER A 144 11.90 -9.57 1.05
CA SER A 144 11.73 -10.90 1.62
C SER A 144 11.17 -10.88 3.05
N ALA A 145 10.34 -11.85 3.39
CA ALA A 145 9.94 -12.05 4.79
C ALA A 145 11.16 -12.41 5.65
N ALA A 146 12.13 -13.15 5.09
CA ALA A 146 13.37 -13.55 5.75
C ALA A 146 14.23 -12.35 6.22
N SER A 147 14.14 -11.20 5.54
CA SER A 147 14.82 -9.95 5.94
C SER A 147 13.99 -9.08 6.88
N SER A 148 12.79 -9.53 7.29
CA SER A 148 11.76 -8.67 7.87
C SER A 148 11.37 -7.50 6.95
N TRP A 149 11.31 -7.75 5.64
CA TRP A 149 10.96 -6.80 4.58
C TRP A 149 11.84 -5.54 4.56
N THR A 150 13.14 -5.69 4.79
CA THR A 150 14.11 -4.59 4.78
C THR A 150 14.98 -4.53 3.52
N ASP A 151 14.94 -5.54 2.66
CA ASP A 151 15.79 -5.74 1.49
C ASP A 151 15.10 -5.39 0.15
N TRP A 152 14.37 -4.28 0.12
CA TRP A 152 13.61 -3.85 -1.06
C TRP A 152 14.47 -3.73 -2.32
N THR A 153 14.05 -4.40 -3.38
CA THR A 153 14.69 -4.34 -4.69
C THR A 153 13.68 -4.20 -5.82
N MET A 154 14.04 -3.50 -6.89
CA MET A 154 13.22 -3.38 -8.09
C MET A 154 13.45 -4.58 -9.00
N VAL A 155 12.39 -5.37 -9.21
CA VAL A 155 12.44 -6.58 -10.06
C VAL A 155 11.86 -6.36 -11.44
N TYR A 156 11.03 -5.33 -11.61
CA TYR A 156 10.50 -4.93 -12.90
C TYR A 156 10.20 -3.43 -12.92
N ASN A 157 10.49 -2.76 -14.04
CA ASN A 157 10.23 -1.34 -14.24
C ASN A 157 9.48 -1.16 -15.56
N GLY A 158 8.15 -1.05 -15.51
CA GLY A 158 7.32 -0.98 -16.71
C GLY A 158 7.70 0.17 -17.64
N THR A 159 8.00 1.35 -17.10
CA THR A 159 8.46 2.52 -17.88
C THR A 159 9.76 2.22 -18.63
N ALA A 160 10.76 1.63 -17.95
CA ALA A 160 12.04 1.27 -18.58
C ALA A 160 11.89 0.15 -19.62
N GLN A 161 10.85 -0.69 -19.49
CA GLN A 161 10.48 -1.70 -20.47
C GLN A 161 9.62 -1.14 -21.62
N GLY A 162 9.32 0.16 -21.63
CA GLY A 162 8.55 0.82 -22.67
C GLY A 162 7.04 0.62 -22.56
N LEU A 163 6.54 0.18 -21.40
CA LEU A 163 5.10 0.17 -21.15
C LEU A 163 4.57 1.60 -21.07
N ASN A 164 3.60 1.90 -21.92
CA ASN A 164 2.97 3.22 -21.97
C ASN A 164 1.73 3.25 -21.05
N VAL A 165 1.93 2.98 -19.77
CA VAL A 165 0.85 2.81 -18.78
C VAL A 165 0.23 4.16 -18.41
N PHE A 166 -1.10 4.22 -18.32
CA PHE A 166 -1.87 5.35 -17.84
C PHE A 166 -2.87 4.91 -16.75
N GLY A 167 -3.15 5.83 -15.83
CA GLY A 167 -4.15 5.64 -14.78
C GLY A 167 -3.68 4.70 -13.67
N GLU A 168 -4.64 4.16 -12.94
CA GLU A 168 -4.36 3.28 -11.80
C GLU A 168 -4.33 1.82 -12.23
N ILE A 169 -3.33 1.11 -11.73
CA ILE A 169 -3.22 -0.33 -11.90
C ILE A 169 -4.05 -1.07 -10.85
N THR A 170 -4.44 -2.30 -11.14
CA THR A 170 -4.98 -3.23 -10.15
C THR A 170 -4.41 -4.62 -10.37
N VAL A 171 -4.48 -5.46 -9.34
CA VAL A 171 -3.89 -6.79 -9.32
C VAL A 171 -4.96 -7.86 -9.14
N ASP A 172 -4.85 -8.98 -9.86
CA ASP A 172 -5.71 -10.14 -9.64
C ASP A 172 -5.21 -10.95 -8.44
N ARG A 173 -5.78 -10.65 -7.27
CA ARG A 173 -5.42 -11.32 -6.01
C ARG A 173 -5.80 -12.80 -5.99
N ALA A 174 -6.73 -13.26 -6.84
CA ALA A 174 -7.15 -14.66 -6.84
C ALA A 174 -6.08 -15.59 -7.43
N ARG A 175 -5.26 -15.07 -8.35
CA ARG A 175 -4.19 -15.84 -9.03
C ARG A 175 -2.89 -15.95 -8.25
N LEU A 176 -2.76 -15.22 -7.14
CA LEU A 176 -1.58 -15.33 -6.26
C LEU A 176 -1.39 -16.76 -5.75
N SER A 177 -2.48 -17.49 -5.48
CA SER A 177 -2.43 -18.89 -5.06
C SER A 177 -1.88 -19.86 -6.12
N THR A 178 -1.80 -19.42 -7.38
CA THR A 178 -1.16 -20.18 -8.47
C THR A 178 0.26 -19.69 -8.76
N GLY A 179 0.82 -18.81 -7.91
CA GLY A 179 2.16 -18.24 -8.10
C GLY A 179 2.23 -17.16 -9.18
N ILE A 180 1.09 -16.58 -9.59
CA ILE A 180 1.03 -15.61 -10.67
C ILE A 180 0.50 -14.27 -10.14
N LEU A 181 1.25 -13.21 -10.40
CA LEU A 181 0.83 -11.82 -10.25
C LEU A 181 0.34 -11.29 -11.60
N SER A 182 -0.97 -11.18 -11.77
CA SER A 182 -1.57 -10.52 -12.93
C SER A 182 -1.89 -9.07 -12.63
N ILE A 183 -1.51 -8.17 -13.53
CA ILE A 183 -1.68 -6.72 -13.37
C ILE A 183 -2.52 -6.21 -14.53
N LEU A 184 -3.67 -5.63 -14.22
CA LEU A 184 -4.50 -4.89 -15.17
C LEU A 184 -3.98 -3.45 -15.27
N TYR A 185 -3.74 -2.98 -16.48
CA TYR A 185 -3.37 -1.60 -16.74
C TYR A 185 -4.00 -1.09 -18.03
N GLN A 186 -4.12 0.23 -18.14
CA GLN A 186 -4.60 0.92 -19.34
C GLN A 186 -3.42 1.57 -20.07
N GLU A 187 -3.43 1.56 -21.40
CA GLU A 187 -2.38 2.19 -22.22
C GLU A 187 -2.72 3.65 -22.55
N SER A 188 -1.78 4.56 -22.37
CA SER A 188 -1.92 5.95 -22.79
C SER A 188 -2.02 6.06 -24.31
N THR A 189 -3.01 6.77 -24.83
CA THR A 189 -3.17 7.00 -26.27
C THR A 189 -3.64 8.44 -26.53
N THR A 190 -3.36 8.95 -27.72
CA THR A 190 -3.94 10.22 -28.19
C THR A 190 -5.11 9.92 -29.12
N GLY A 191 -6.31 10.41 -28.80
CA GLY A 191 -7.52 10.21 -29.61
C GLY A 191 -8.66 9.49 -28.88
N SER A 192 -9.36 8.57 -29.56
CA SER A 192 -10.48 7.78 -29.01
C SER A 192 -10.00 6.58 -28.17
N SER A 193 -10.86 5.58 -27.95
CA SER A 193 -10.69 4.44 -27.00
C SER A 193 -9.25 3.95 -26.80
N SER A 194 -8.85 3.85 -25.54
CA SER A 194 -7.53 3.35 -25.13
C SER A 194 -7.58 1.83 -24.81
N PRO A 195 -6.57 1.05 -25.23
CA PRO A 195 -6.45 -0.37 -24.89
C PRO A 195 -6.31 -0.63 -23.39
N VAL A 196 -6.85 -1.77 -22.94
CA VAL A 196 -6.68 -2.30 -21.59
C VAL A 196 -5.99 -3.65 -21.69
N HIS A 197 -4.97 -3.86 -20.87
CA HIS A 197 -4.08 -5.01 -20.91
C HIS A 197 -4.03 -5.70 -19.56
N VAL A 198 -3.76 -7.01 -19.59
CA VAL A 198 -3.32 -7.78 -18.43
C VAL A 198 -1.93 -8.32 -18.74
N ILE A 199 -0.99 -8.12 -17.81
CA ILE A 199 0.35 -8.69 -17.86
C ILE A 199 0.54 -9.63 -16.67
N ASP A 200 1.12 -10.80 -16.93
CA ASP A 200 1.37 -11.84 -15.93
C ASP A 200 2.85 -11.89 -15.56
N PHE A 201 3.12 -12.04 -14.27
CA PHE A 201 4.46 -12.27 -13.71
C PHE A 201 4.43 -13.54 -12.86
N GLU A 202 5.48 -14.36 -12.97
CA GLU A 202 5.72 -15.46 -12.04
C GLU A 202 6.35 -14.90 -10.75
N LEU A 203 5.81 -15.30 -9.60
CA LEU A 203 6.36 -14.96 -8.29
C LEU A 203 7.52 -15.90 -7.97
N LEU A 204 8.54 -15.38 -7.29
CA LEU A 204 9.82 -16.09 -7.13
C LEU A 204 9.78 -17.20 -6.08
N GLY A 205 8.80 -17.17 -5.16
CA GLY A 205 8.65 -18.16 -4.10
C GLY A 205 9.73 -18.00 -3.05
#